data_AF-A0A9X5H774-F1
#
_entry.id   AF-A0A9X5H774-F1
#
_cell.length_a   1.000
_cell.length_b   1.000
_cell.length_c   1.000
_cell.angle_alpha   90.00
_cell.angle_beta   90.00
_cell.angle_gamma   90.00
#
_symmetry.space_group_name_H-M   'P 1'
#
loop_
_entity.id
_entity.type
_entity.pdbx_description
1 polymer ?
#
loop_
_entity_poly.entity_id
_entity_poly.type
_entity_poly.pdbx_seq_one_letter_code
_entity_poly.pdbx_strand_id
1 'polypeptide(L)'
;MDTENNYNYEEDEDNLYEKLQKENEEYVKIFESDLLEKGLSAKTVNRHISNIDFYLNHFLLYGDLIPMKHGCGMVDAFLGEFFIRKCMWSTPGTIKSTAASIKKFYKCMVEKNLVEKDAYALLCEVIRDNMEEWQDRCSFYNDPDEINPFSIPDFF
;
A
#
# COMPACT_ATOMS: atom_id res chain seq x y z
N MET A 1 15.78 41.79 -11.48
CA MET A 1 16.73 40.75 -11.90
C MET A 1 17.02 39.90 -10.68
N ASP A 2 16.09 38.96 -10.50
CA ASP A 2 16.35 37.54 -10.24
C ASP A 2 17.25 37.21 -9.05
N THR A 3 16.60 37.04 -7.90
CA THR A 3 17.09 36.16 -6.85
C THR A 3 17.09 34.74 -7.38
N GLU A 4 18.27 34.24 -7.74
CA GLU A 4 18.54 32.82 -7.97
C GLU A 4 18.08 32.03 -6.74
N ASN A 5 16.95 31.33 -6.89
CA ASN A 5 16.45 30.43 -5.88
C ASN A 5 17.18 29.10 -6.06
N ASN A 6 18.21 28.87 -5.27
CA ASN A 6 19.00 27.65 -5.25
C ASN A 6 18.22 26.54 -4.51
N TYR A 7 17.09 26.09 -5.06
CA TYR A 7 16.37 24.92 -4.56
C TYR A 7 17.08 23.65 -5.01
N ASN A 8 17.60 22.88 -4.05
CA ASN A 8 18.18 21.57 -4.30
C ASN A 8 17.09 20.50 -4.16
N TYR A 9 16.31 20.33 -5.24
CA TYR A 9 15.15 19.43 -5.26
C TYR A 9 15.49 18.00 -4.82
N GLU A 10 16.67 17.49 -5.21
CA GLU A 10 17.11 16.13 -4.86
C GLU A 10 17.37 15.98 -3.35
N GLU A 11 18.04 16.95 -2.72
CA GLU A 11 18.31 16.92 -1.27
C GLU A 11 17.02 17.10 -0.46
N ASP A 12 16.08 17.94 -0.92
CA ASP A 12 14.78 18.11 -0.28
C ASP A 12 13.93 16.82 -0.37
N GLU A 13 14.00 16.11 -1.51
CA GLU A 13 13.30 14.84 -1.73
C GLU A 13 13.90 13.69 -0.92
N ASP A 14 15.22 13.54 -0.90
CA ASP A 14 15.92 12.54 -0.07
C ASP A 14 15.62 12.74 1.43
N ASN A 15 15.65 13.99 1.90
CA ASN A 15 15.30 14.34 3.27
C ASN A 15 13.84 13.98 3.60
N LEU A 16 12.92 14.18 2.66
CA LEU A 16 11.52 13.81 2.82
C LEU A 16 11.34 12.29 2.84
N TYR A 17 12.01 11.56 1.94
CA TYR A 17 11.99 10.10 1.90
C TYR A 17 12.45 9.52 3.24
N GLU A 18 13.60 9.95 3.75
CA GLU A 18 14.13 9.48 5.03
C GLU A 18 13.18 9.79 6.19
N LYS A 19 12.56 10.97 6.19
CA LYS A 19 11.59 11.36 7.20
C LYS A 19 10.37 10.44 7.18
N LEU A 20 9.80 10.21 6.00
CA LEU A 20 8.62 9.34 5.85
C LEU A 20 8.94 7.89 6.19
N GLN A 21 10.12 7.39 5.82
CA GLN A 21 10.56 6.05 6.18
C GLN A 21 10.65 5.89 7.71
N LYS A 22 11.26 6.86 8.41
CA LYS A 22 11.32 6.87 9.89
C LYS A 22 9.93 6.94 10.53
N GLU A 23 9.02 7.75 9.99
CA GLU A 23 7.62 7.78 10.46
C GLU A 23 6.92 6.43 10.25
N ASN A 24 7.11 5.80 9.08
CA ASN A 24 6.53 4.51 8.75
C ASN A 24 6.99 3.40 9.69
N GLU A 25 8.27 3.37 10.08
CA GLU A 25 8.79 2.42 11.08
C GLU A 25 8.02 2.51 12.41
N GLU A 26 7.70 3.72 12.87
CA GLU A 26 6.93 3.91 14.10
C GLU A 26 5.47 3.43 13.94
N TYR A 27 4.84 3.68 12.79
CA TYR A 27 3.49 3.17 12.53
C TYR A 27 3.46 1.63 12.46
N VAL A 28 4.49 1.01 11.89
CA VAL A 28 4.63 -0.45 11.85
C VAL A 28 4.77 -1.03 13.26
N LYS A 29 5.57 -0.41 14.15
CA LYS A 29 5.71 -0.82 15.56
C LYS A 29 4.40 -0.69 16.35
N ILE A 30 3.65 0.38 16.12
CA ILE A 30 2.32 0.57 16.72
C ILE A 30 1.39 -0.56 16.29
N PHE A 31 1.39 -0.89 14.99
CA PHE A 31 0.56 -1.96 14.45
C PHE A 31 0.97 -3.35 14.96
N GLU A 32 2.27 -3.62 15.06
CA GLU A 32 2.79 -4.88 15.63
C GLU A 32 2.28 -5.07 17.05
N SER A 33 2.41 -4.03 17.88
CA SER A 33 1.95 -4.04 19.27
C SER A 33 0.44 -4.30 19.36
N ASP A 34 -0.37 -3.64 18.52
CA ASP A 34 -1.82 -3.85 18.43
C ASP A 34 -2.19 -5.31 18.08
N LEU A 35 -1.48 -5.94 17.14
CA LEU A 35 -1.74 -7.32 16.77
C LEU A 35 -1.35 -8.31 17.88
N LEU A 36 -0.25 -8.06 18.58
CA LEU A 36 0.21 -8.87 19.71
C LEU A 36 -0.75 -8.76 20.90
N GLU A 37 -1.22 -7.55 21.23
CA GLU A 37 -2.23 -7.32 22.28
C GLU A 37 -3.56 -8.03 21.95
N LYS A 38 -3.92 -8.10 20.66
CA LYS A 38 -5.08 -8.85 20.16
C LYS A 38 -4.86 -10.38 20.15
N GLY A 39 -3.70 -10.87 20.60
CA GLY A 39 -3.41 -12.28 20.80
C GLY A 39 -3.10 -13.07 19.53
N LEU A 40 -2.70 -12.40 18.44
CA LEU A 40 -2.32 -13.10 17.21
C LEU A 40 -0.96 -13.80 17.37
N SER A 41 -0.80 -14.93 16.67
CA SER A 41 0.49 -15.65 16.68
C SER A 41 1.59 -14.86 15.96
N ALA A 42 2.84 -15.02 16.42
CA ALA A 42 4.01 -14.35 15.83
C ALA A 42 4.10 -14.53 14.29
N LYS A 43 3.82 -15.74 13.78
CA LYS A 43 3.78 -16.00 12.32
C LYS A 43 2.74 -15.12 11.61
N THR A 44 1.58 -14.94 12.22
CA THR A 44 0.49 -14.13 11.65
C THR A 44 0.82 -12.64 11.74
N VAL A 45 1.39 -12.20 12.85
CA VAL A 45 1.90 -10.83 13.05
C VAL A 45 2.93 -10.51 11.98
N ASN A 46 3.98 -11.33 11.85
CA ASN A 46 5.05 -11.11 10.86
C ASN A 46 4.51 -10.97 9.44
N ARG A 47 3.56 -11.83 9.04
CA ARG A 47 2.93 -11.72 7.71
C ARG A 47 2.20 -10.37 7.53
N HIS A 48 1.47 -9.92 8.54
CA HIS A 48 0.79 -8.62 8.47
C HIS A 48 1.79 -7.46 8.44
N ILE A 49 2.85 -7.52 9.24
CA ILE A 49 3.89 -6.51 9.29
C ILE A 49 4.64 -6.42 7.97
N SER A 50 5.08 -7.54 7.39
CA SER A 50 5.76 -7.52 6.08
C SER A 50 4.88 -6.96 4.97
N ASN A 51 3.57 -7.25 4.97
CA ASN A 51 2.66 -6.67 3.98
C ASN A 51 2.51 -5.15 4.14
N ILE A 52 2.49 -4.64 5.37
CA ILE A 52 2.36 -3.20 5.64
C ILE A 52 3.66 -2.46 5.39
N ASP A 53 4.79 -3.01 5.81
CA ASP A 53 6.11 -2.46 5.51
C ASP A 53 6.29 -2.32 3.99
N PHE A 54 5.93 -3.36 3.22
CA PHE A 54 5.93 -3.28 1.77
C PHE A 54 5.00 -2.19 1.23
N TYR A 55 3.78 -2.10 1.73
CA TYR A 55 2.85 -1.06 1.29
C TYR A 55 3.39 0.36 1.56
N LEU A 56 3.87 0.61 2.78
CA LEU A 56 4.30 1.93 3.21
C LEU A 56 5.64 2.34 2.61
N ASN A 57 6.65 1.48 2.66
CA ASN A 57 8.01 1.84 2.32
C ASN A 57 8.37 1.52 0.87
N HIS A 58 7.75 0.51 0.26
CA HIS A 58 8.07 0.10 -1.11
C HIS A 58 7.06 0.58 -2.16
N PHE A 59 5.82 0.87 -1.79
CA PHE A 59 4.83 1.39 -2.72
C PHE A 59 4.55 2.88 -2.53
N LEU A 60 4.19 3.33 -1.32
CA LEU A 60 3.88 4.75 -1.09
C LEU A 60 5.09 5.69 -1.22
N LEU A 61 6.32 5.16 -1.26
CA LEU A 61 7.54 5.92 -1.48
C LEU A 61 8.23 5.59 -2.83
N TYR A 62 7.55 4.86 -3.74
CA TYR A 62 8.17 4.39 -4.99
C TYR A 62 8.28 5.46 -6.08
N GLY A 63 7.19 6.21 -6.30
CA GLY A 63 7.09 7.20 -7.37
C GLY A 63 6.87 8.58 -6.78
N ASP A 64 5.73 8.76 -6.13
CA ASP A 64 5.48 9.91 -5.26
C ASP A 64 5.81 9.56 -3.81
N LEU A 65 6.24 10.54 -3.02
CA LEU A 65 6.46 10.40 -1.57
C LEU A 65 5.15 10.64 -0.81
N ILE A 66 4.30 9.61 -0.75
CA ILE A 66 2.95 9.70 -0.17
C ILE A 66 2.99 9.37 1.33
N PRO A 67 2.63 10.32 2.22
CA PRO A 67 2.55 10.04 3.65
C PRO A 67 1.49 8.96 3.97
N MET A 68 1.75 8.12 4.98
CA MET A 68 0.85 7.06 5.45
C MET A 68 -0.61 7.52 5.62
N LYS A 69 -0.80 8.74 6.11
CA LYS A 69 -2.13 9.35 6.34
C LYS A 69 -2.98 9.46 5.09
N HIS A 70 -2.37 9.59 3.91
CA HIS A 70 -3.04 9.64 2.62
C HIS A 70 -3.12 8.28 1.93
N GLY A 71 -2.41 7.27 2.45
CA GLY A 71 -2.34 5.96 1.83
C GLY A 71 -3.66 5.20 1.78
N CYS A 72 -4.71 5.57 2.53
CA CYS A 72 -6.05 4.98 2.33
C CYS A 72 -6.52 5.12 0.86
N GLY A 73 -6.23 6.26 0.23
CA GLY A 73 -6.64 6.55 -1.15
C GLY A 73 -5.83 5.82 -2.22
N MET A 74 -4.73 5.16 -1.85
CA MET A 74 -3.81 4.54 -2.80
C MET A 74 -4.01 3.02 -2.93
N VAL A 75 -5.00 2.44 -2.23
CA VAL A 75 -5.18 0.99 -2.17
C VAL A 75 -5.51 0.37 -3.53
N ASP A 76 -6.26 1.09 -4.38
CA ASP A 76 -6.66 0.60 -5.70
C ASP A 76 -5.48 0.57 -6.66
N ALA A 77 -4.70 1.66 -6.71
CA ALA A 77 -3.44 1.70 -7.46
C ALA A 77 -2.45 0.62 -6.98
N PHE A 78 -2.45 0.30 -5.69
CA PHE A 78 -1.62 -0.76 -5.16
C PHE A 78 -2.11 -2.16 -5.55
N LEU A 79 -3.30 -2.56 -5.11
CA LEU A 79 -3.79 -3.94 -5.26
C LEU A 79 -4.29 -4.24 -6.66
N GLY A 80 -4.78 -3.23 -7.38
CA GLY A 80 -5.30 -3.36 -8.73
C GLY A 80 -4.24 -3.23 -9.82
N GLU A 81 -3.04 -2.73 -9.51
CA GLU A 81 -1.98 -2.57 -10.50
C GLU A 81 -0.58 -2.90 -9.96
N PHE A 82 -0.03 -2.10 -9.04
CA PHE A 82 1.38 -2.20 -8.65
C PHE A 82 1.74 -3.58 -8.10
N PHE A 83 0.93 -4.09 -7.17
CA PHE A 83 1.15 -5.38 -6.54
C PHE A 83 1.11 -6.52 -7.57
N ILE A 84 0.19 -6.45 -8.54
CA ILE A 84 0.05 -7.45 -9.59
C ILE A 84 1.29 -7.45 -10.51
N ARG A 85 1.68 -6.26 -10.98
CA ARG A 85 2.73 -6.11 -12.01
C ARG A 85 4.15 -6.17 -11.48
N LYS A 86 4.37 -5.76 -10.22
CA LYS A 86 5.72 -5.55 -9.66
C LYS A 86 6.12 -6.61 -8.63
N CYS A 87 5.18 -7.39 -8.09
CA CYS A 87 5.47 -8.39 -7.07
C CYS A 87 5.39 -9.80 -7.65
N MET A 88 6.52 -10.50 -7.75
CA MET A 88 6.57 -11.88 -8.29
C MET A 88 5.74 -12.91 -7.50
N TRP A 89 5.33 -12.57 -6.28
CA TRP A 89 4.48 -13.40 -5.42
C TRP A 89 3.00 -12.99 -5.47
N SER A 90 2.61 -12.13 -6.41
CA SER A 90 1.22 -11.75 -6.62
C SER A 90 0.40 -12.94 -7.10
N THR A 91 -0.70 -13.20 -6.39
CA THR A 91 -1.69 -14.23 -6.70
C THR A 91 -3.04 -13.69 -6.21
N PRO A 92 -4.17 -14.22 -6.71
CA PRO A 92 -5.48 -13.87 -6.16
C PRO A 92 -5.55 -14.04 -4.64
N GLY A 93 -4.90 -15.08 -4.10
CA GLY A 93 -4.83 -15.34 -2.66
C GLY A 93 -3.99 -14.31 -1.90
N THR A 94 -2.84 -13.91 -2.43
CA THR A 94 -1.97 -12.92 -1.78
C THR A 94 -2.61 -11.53 -1.81
N ILE A 95 -3.30 -11.12 -2.89
CA ILE A 95 -4.10 -9.88 -2.94
C ILE A 95 -5.06 -9.79 -1.76
N LYS A 96 -5.88 -10.81 -1.56
CA LYS A 96 -6.86 -10.85 -0.46
C LYS A 96 -6.17 -10.78 0.90
N SER A 97 -5.07 -11.49 1.09
CA SER A 97 -4.32 -11.50 2.34
C SER A 97 -3.62 -10.17 2.64
N THR A 98 -3.14 -9.48 1.61
CA THR A 98 -2.52 -8.14 1.67
C THR A 98 -3.58 -7.09 1.98
N ALA A 99 -4.72 -7.12 1.29
CA ALA A 99 -5.88 -6.25 1.57
C ALA A 99 -6.36 -6.38 3.02
N ALA A 100 -6.43 -7.61 3.55
CA ALA A 100 -6.77 -7.85 4.95
C ALA A 100 -5.75 -7.25 5.92
N SER A 101 -4.47 -7.20 5.54
CA SER A 101 -3.40 -6.56 6.32
C SER A 101 -3.59 -5.05 6.33
N ILE A 102 -3.79 -4.44 5.16
CA ILE A 102 -4.06 -3.00 4.99
C ILE A 102 -5.30 -2.56 5.79
N LYS A 103 -6.40 -3.32 5.73
CA LYS A 103 -7.61 -3.03 6.53
C LYS A 103 -7.36 -3.06 8.03
N LYS A 104 -6.56 -4.01 8.52
CA LYS A 104 -6.23 -4.11 9.95
C LYS A 104 -5.33 -2.96 10.38
N PHE A 105 -4.34 -2.62 9.55
CA PHE A 105 -3.43 -1.51 9.79
C PHE A 105 -4.19 -0.18 9.90
N TYR A 106 -4.97 0.18 8.88
CA TYR A 106 -5.69 1.46 8.92
C TYR A 106 -6.79 1.51 9.98
N LYS A 107 -7.36 0.35 10.36
CA LYS A 107 -8.23 0.28 11.55
C LYS A 107 -7.47 0.65 12.82
N CYS A 108 -6.26 0.11 13.02
CA CYS A 108 -5.39 0.47 14.14
C CYS A 108 -5.06 1.97 14.11
N MET A 109 -4.73 2.53 12.94
CA MET A 109 -4.44 3.96 12.81
C MET A 109 -5.64 4.85 13.17
N VAL A 110 -6.86 4.46 12.82
CA VAL A 110 -8.09 5.14 13.26
C VAL A 110 -8.27 5.03 14.78
N GLU A 111 -8.04 3.85 15.37
CA GLU A 111 -8.11 3.63 16.83
C GLU A 111 -7.11 4.52 17.60
N LYS A 112 -5.99 4.92 16.96
CA LYS A 112 -4.99 5.85 17.49
C LYS A 112 -5.21 7.32 17.08
N ASN A 113 -6.30 7.65 16.40
CA ASN A 113 -6.61 8.99 15.85
C ASN A 113 -5.53 9.53 14.89
N LEU A 114 -4.83 8.65 14.16
CA LEU A 114 -3.81 9.01 13.18
C LEU A 114 -4.39 9.15 11.76
N VAL A 115 -5.55 8.55 11.51
CA VAL A 115 -6.29 8.55 10.24
C VAL A 115 -7.77 8.79 10.53
N GLU A 116 -8.42 9.56 9.65
CA GLU A 116 -9.85 9.85 9.74
C GLU A 116 -10.72 8.62 9.49
N LYS A 117 -11.82 8.52 10.23
CA LYS A 117 -12.78 7.40 10.10
C LYS A 117 -13.35 7.29 8.68
N ASP A 118 -13.64 8.41 8.04
CA ASP A 118 -14.23 8.44 6.70
C ASP A 118 -13.23 7.93 5.65
N ALA A 119 -11.95 8.29 5.78
CA ALA A 119 -10.90 7.76 4.91
C ALA A 119 -10.76 6.23 5.02
N TYR A 120 -10.87 5.69 6.25
CA TYR A 120 -10.88 4.24 6.47
C TYR A 120 -12.15 3.56 5.94
N ALA A 121 -13.31 4.22 6.04
CA ALA A 121 -14.56 3.71 5.48
C ALA A 121 -14.45 3.58 3.96
N LEU A 122 -13.98 4.62 3.27
CA LEU A 122 -13.73 4.60 1.83
C LEU A 122 -12.72 3.51 1.43
N LEU A 123 -11.61 3.36 2.15
CA LEU A 123 -10.67 2.26 1.96
C LEU A 123 -11.39 0.89 2.00
N CYS A 124 -12.27 0.69 2.98
CA CYS A 124 -13.01 -0.56 3.12
C CYS A 124 -14.01 -0.81 1.98
N GLU A 125 -14.64 0.25 1.47
CA GLU A 125 -15.56 0.19 0.33
C GLU A 125 -14.80 -0.17 -0.95
N VAL A 126 -13.71 0.54 -1.26
CA VAL A 126 -12.85 0.23 -2.42
C VAL A 126 -12.36 -1.21 -2.39
N ILE A 127 -11.88 -1.69 -1.23
CA ILE A 127 -11.45 -3.10 -1.10
C ILE A 127 -12.59 -4.08 -1.31
N ARG A 128 -13.82 -3.75 -0.87
CA ARG A 128 -14.97 -4.64 -1.03
C ARG A 128 -15.40 -4.69 -2.49
N ASP A 129 -15.50 -3.53 -3.13
CA ASP A 129 -16.14 -3.36 -4.42
C ASP A 129 -15.21 -3.84 -5.56
N ASN A 130 -13.88 -3.74 -5.39
CA ASN A 130 -12.91 -4.11 -6.43
C ASN A 130 -12.20 -5.47 -6.19
N MET A 131 -12.48 -6.20 -5.10
CA MET A 131 -11.74 -7.42 -4.76
C MET A 131 -11.75 -8.47 -5.87
N GLU A 132 -12.93 -8.74 -6.43
CA GLU A 132 -13.10 -9.76 -7.48
C GLU A 132 -12.32 -9.36 -8.74
N GLU A 133 -12.48 -8.11 -9.17
CA GLU A 133 -11.74 -7.55 -10.31
C GLU A 133 -10.22 -7.64 -10.12
N TRP A 134 -9.69 -7.28 -8.95
CA TRP A 134 -8.25 -7.38 -8.67
C TRP A 134 -7.77 -8.84 -8.70
N GLN A 135 -8.57 -9.77 -8.17
CA GLN A 135 -8.24 -11.20 -8.19
C GLN A 135 -8.24 -11.76 -9.62
N ASP A 136 -9.25 -11.43 -10.42
CA ASP A 136 -9.35 -11.86 -11.81
C ASP A 136 -8.21 -11.27 -12.65
N ARG A 137 -7.97 -9.97 -12.52
CA ARG A 137 -6.85 -9.29 -13.17
C ARG A 137 -5.51 -9.94 -12.84
N CYS A 138 -5.29 -10.32 -11.58
CA CYS A 138 -4.08 -11.02 -11.18
C CYS A 138 -4.01 -12.44 -11.76
N SER A 139 -5.14 -13.13 -11.86
CA SER A 139 -5.21 -14.44 -12.50
C SER A 139 -4.84 -14.36 -13.98
N PHE A 140 -5.45 -13.43 -14.73
CA PHE A 140 -5.15 -13.21 -16.14
C PHE A 140 -3.70 -12.78 -16.36
N TYR A 141 -3.15 -11.91 -15.51
CA TYR A 141 -1.75 -11.49 -15.63
C TYR A 141 -0.75 -12.63 -15.42
N ASN A 142 -1.09 -13.60 -14.55
CA ASN A 142 -0.22 -14.72 -14.23
C ASN A 142 -0.34 -15.90 -15.20
N ASP A 143 -1.31 -15.86 -16.11
CA ASP A 143 -1.52 -16.89 -17.13
C ASP A 143 -0.91 -16.44 -18.47
N PRO A 144 0.15 -17.10 -18.97
CA PRO A 144 0.78 -16.72 -20.23
C PRO A 144 -0.09 -16.95 -21.47
N ASP A 145 -1.15 -17.76 -21.36
CA ASP A 145 -2.08 -18.04 -22.47
C ASP A 145 -3.23 -17.01 -22.52
N GLU A 146 -3.42 -16.22 -21.46
CA GLU A 146 -4.43 -15.17 -21.39
C GLU A 146 -3.91 -13.83 -21.92
N ILE A 147 -4.83 -12.97 -22.36
CA ILE A 147 -4.48 -11.60 -22.76
C ILE A 147 -4.04 -10.85 -21.51
N ASN A 148 -2.82 -10.29 -21.55
CA ASN A 148 -2.30 -9.48 -20.46
C ASN A 148 -3.28 -8.33 -20.15
N PRO A 149 -3.85 -8.26 -18.95
CA PRO A 149 -4.87 -7.26 -18.64
C PRO A 149 -4.34 -5.81 -18.57
N PHE A 150 -3.03 -5.63 -18.70
CA PHE A 150 -2.36 -4.33 -18.79
C PHE A 150 -1.77 -4.04 -20.17
N SER A 151 -2.00 -4.89 -21.19
CA SER A 151 -1.70 -4.49 -22.56
C SER A 151 -2.71 -3.41 -22.99
N ILE A 152 -2.21 -2.34 -23.61
CA ILE A 152 -3.07 -1.33 -24.22
C ILE A 152 -3.85 -2.04 -25.35
N PRO A 153 -5.20 -1.96 -25.41
CA PRO A 153 -5.93 -2.48 -26.56
C PRO A 153 -5.49 -1.71 -27.80
N ASP A 154 -5.03 -2.42 -28.82
CA ASP A 154 -4.61 -1.87 -30.11
C ASP A 154 -5.75 -1.06 -30.76
N PHE A 155 -5.82 0.23 -30.44
CA PHE A 155 -6.66 1.20 -31.13
C PHE A 155 -5.91 2.52 -31.29
N PHE A 156 -5.12 2.57 -32.37
CA PHE A 156 -4.99 3.74 -33.25
C PHE A 156 -4.96 3.25 -34.70
#